data_AF-A0AAJ2ITB9-F1
#
_entry.id   AF-A0AAJ2ITB9-F1
#
_cell.length_a   1.000
_cell.length_b   1.000
_cell.length_c   1.000
_cell.angle_alpha   90.00
_cell.angle_beta   90.00
_cell.angle_gamma   90.00
#
_symmetry.space_group_name_H-M   'P 1'
#
loop_
_entity.id
_entity.type
_entity.pdbx_description
1 polymer ?
#
loop_
_entity_poly.entity_id
_entity_poly.type
_entity_poly.pdbx_seq_one_letter_code
_entity_poly.pdbx_strand_id
1 'polypeptide(L)'
;MDEEIINFSEVLRDYYLDRAGRVCSGVTVEHYERWRKLRKKNNLRTDPVKFICDLTKLSRDEVTNRLFAWHMEIKNGKKVRVNDQFELIPAPPLKN
;
A
#
# COMPACT_ATOMS: atom_id res chain seq x y z
N MET A 1 -28.94 18.58 -3.33
CA MET A 1 -27.90 17.64 -3.79
C MET A 1 -26.62 18.41 -3.71
N ASP A 2 -25.95 18.31 -2.57
CA ASP A 2 -24.65 18.94 -2.38
C ASP A 2 -23.64 18.16 -3.23
N GLU A 3 -23.07 18.82 -4.24
CA GLU A 3 -21.92 18.28 -4.96
C GLU A 3 -20.75 18.25 -3.97
N GLU A 4 -20.47 17.05 -3.45
CA GLU A 4 -19.33 16.79 -2.59
C GLU A 4 -18.05 17.18 -3.36
N ILE A 5 -17.42 18.30 -2.98
CA ILE A 5 -16.20 18.78 -3.62
C ILE A 5 -15.10 17.74 -3.35
N ILE A 6 -14.82 16.90 -4.34
CA ILE A 6 -13.78 15.88 -4.24
C ILE A 6 -12.41 16.57 -4.16
N ASN A 7 -11.82 16.56 -2.98
CA ASN A 7 -10.45 17.03 -2.80
C ASN A 7 -9.48 15.98 -3.38
N PHE A 8 -8.85 16.29 -4.52
CA PHE A 8 -7.89 15.41 -5.19
C PHE A 8 -6.77 14.90 -4.26
N SER A 9 -6.37 15.69 -3.26
CA SER A 9 -5.34 15.28 -2.32
C SER A 9 -5.81 14.18 -1.35
N GLU A 10 -7.09 14.17 -1.00
CA GLU A 10 -7.71 13.15 -0.16
C GLU A 10 -7.90 11.86 -0.94
N VAL A 11 -8.37 11.94 -2.19
CA VAL A 11 -8.46 10.77 -3.09
C VAL A 11 -7.09 10.09 -3.25
N LEU A 12 -6.04 10.89 -3.44
CA LEU A 12 -4.69 10.35 -3.56
C LEU A 12 -4.21 9.69 -2.26
N ARG A 13 -4.48 10.31 -1.11
CA ARG A 13 -4.16 9.71 0.21
C ARG A 13 -4.89 8.38 0.37
N ASP A 14 -6.18 8.35 0.11
CA ASP A 14 -7.01 7.17 0.33
C ASP A 14 -6.59 6.04 -0.61
N TYR A 15 -6.18 6.36 -1.84
CA TYR A 15 -5.55 5.40 -2.75
C TYR A 15 -4.25 4.79 -2.17
N TYR A 16 -3.40 5.60 -1.53
CA TYR A 16 -2.18 5.08 -0.88
C TYR A 16 -2.51 4.19 0.32
N LEU A 17 -3.49 4.59 1.13
CA LEU A 17 -3.94 3.84 2.30
C LEU A 17 -4.61 2.53 1.92
N ASP A 18 -5.45 2.49 0.88
CA ASP A 18 -6.06 1.24 0.37
C ASP A 18 -4.97 0.23 -0.03
N ARG A 19 -3.96 0.68 -0.79
CA ARG A 19 -2.85 -0.18 -1.18
C ARG A 19 -2.03 -0.65 0.00
N ALA A 20 -1.75 0.24 0.96
CA ALA A 20 -1.02 -0.12 2.16
C ALA A 20 -1.80 -1.08 3.05
N GLY A 21 -3.13 -0.94 3.16
CA GLY A 21 -4.00 -1.82 3.94
C GLY A 21 -4.03 -3.28 3.46
N ARG A 22 -3.70 -3.53 2.19
CA ARG A 22 -3.54 -4.89 1.63
C ARG A 22 -2.25 -5.57 2.08
N VAL A 23 -1.27 -4.81 2.54
CA VAL A 23 0.06 -5.33 2.94
C VAL A 23 0.26 -5.21 4.44
N CYS A 24 -0.33 -4.19 5.06
CA CYS A 24 -0.08 -3.81 6.43
C CYS A 24 -1.37 -3.66 7.24
N SER A 25 -1.36 -4.14 8.48
CA SER A 25 -2.42 -3.89 9.45
C SER A 25 -2.15 -2.58 10.21
N GLY A 26 -3.19 -1.84 10.56
CA GLY A 26 -3.06 -0.63 11.40
C GLY A 26 -2.43 0.59 10.71
N VAL A 27 -2.31 0.63 9.38
CA VAL A 27 -1.91 1.84 8.67
C VAL A 27 -2.99 2.90 8.79
N THR A 28 -2.60 4.14 9.08
CA THR A 28 -3.51 5.28 9.29
C THR A 28 -3.13 6.46 8.41
N VAL A 29 -4.03 7.44 8.32
CA VAL A 29 -3.79 8.74 7.66
C VAL A 29 -2.50 9.40 8.16
N GLU A 30 -2.21 9.32 9.46
CA GLU A 30 -1.02 9.93 10.05
C GLU A 30 0.29 9.31 9.52
N HIS A 31 0.30 8.01 9.25
CA HIS A 31 1.46 7.36 8.60
C HIS A 31 1.75 7.97 7.23
N TYR A 32 0.69 8.15 6.42
CA TYR A 32 0.81 8.75 5.10
C TYR A 32 1.29 10.21 5.19
N GLU A 33 0.71 11.02 6.07
CA GLU A 33 1.07 12.44 6.17
C GLU A 33 2.52 12.64 6.67
N ARG A 34 2.95 11.87 7.69
CA ARG A 34 4.36 11.90 8.15
C ARG A 34 5.32 11.51 7.02
N TRP A 35 5.00 10.46 6.27
CA TRP A 35 5.79 10.00 5.12
C TRP A 35 5.83 11.04 4.00
N ARG A 36 4.67 11.58 3.62
CA ARG A 36 4.53 12.60 2.56
C ARG A 36 5.31 13.87 2.91
N LYS A 37 5.23 14.34 4.17
CA LYS A 37 5.99 15.50 4.65
C LYS A 37 7.50 15.27 4.53
N LEU A 38 7.98 14.09 4.93
CA LEU A 38 9.39 13.71 4.80
C LEU A 38 9.83 13.67 3.33
N ARG A 39 9.04 13.05 2.46
CA ARG A 39 9.31 12.97 1.01
C ARG A 39 9.38 14.34 0.36
N LYS A 40 8.39 15.21 0.64
CA LYS A 40 8.34 16.58 0.14
C LYS A 40 9.54 17.40 0.62
N LYS A 41 9.90 17.31 1.91
CA LYS A 41 11.07 18.02 2.47
C LYS A 41 12.37 17.68 1.73
N ASN A 42 12.52 16.43 1.30
CA ASN A 42 13.74 15.93 0.67
C ASN A 42 13.65 15.87 -0.87
N ASN A 43 12.60 16.44 -1.48
CA ASN A 43 12.33 16.37 -2.92
C ASN A 43 12.41 14.94 -3.50
N LEU A 44 11.88 13.97 -2.76
CA LEU A 44 11.94 12.56 -3.12
C LEU A 44 10.68 12.11 -3.86
N ARG A 45 10.85 11.20 -4.83
CA ARG A 45 9.75 10.56 -5.55
C ARG A 45 8.77 9.88 -4.59
N THR A 46 7.49 10.02 -4.90
CA THR A 46 6.36 9.39 -4.19
C THR A 46 5.61 8.45 -5.11
N ASP A 47 5.43 7.20 -4.68
CA ASP A 47 4.49 6.23 -5.26
C ASP A 47 3.99 5.27 -4.16
N PRO A 48 2.83 4.62 -4.32
CA PRO A 48 2.25 3.77 -3.27
C PRO A 48 3.15 2.60 -2.87
N VAL A 49 3.86 1.99 -3.83
CA VAL A 49 4.79 0.90 -3.52
C VAL A 49 5.94 1.41 -2.66
N LYS A 50 6.47 2.61 -2.97
CA LYS A 50 7.53 3.20 -2.14
C LYS A 50 7.07 3.55 -0.74
N PHE A 51 5.84 4.03 -0.58
CA PHE A 51 5.24 4.26 0.74
C PHE A 51 5.22 2.98 1.57
N ILE A 52 4.77 1.87 0.98
CA ILE A 52 4.71 0.57 1.66
C ILE A 52 6.11 0.01 1.95
N CYS A 53 7.07 0.14 1.02
CA CYS A 53 8.47 -0.23 1.27
C CYS A 53 9.05 0.53 2.46
N ASP A 54 8.78 1.84 2.58
CA ASP A 54 9.30 2.64 3.69
C ASP A 54 8.67 2.28 5.03
N LEU A 55 7.38 1.92 5.03
CA LEU A 55 6.66 1.45 6.21
C LEU A 55 7.18 0.10 6.70
N THR A 56 7.37 -0.85 5.78
CA THR A 56 7.63 -2.27 6.10
C THR A 56 9.11 -2.65 6.09
N LYS A 57 9.97 -1.83 5.48
CA LYS A 57 11.37 -2.15 5.16
C LYS A 57 11.56 -3.29 4.17
N LEU A 58 10.48 -3.77 3.54
CA LEU A 58 10.56 -4.73 2.45
C LEU A 58 11.10 -4.10 1.17
N SER A 59 11.69 -4.95 0.33
CA SER A 59 12.06 -4.61 -1.04
C SER A 59 10.82 -4.31 -1.90
N ARG A 60 11.04 -3.67 -3.05
CA ARG A 60 9.96 -3.38 -4.00
C ARG A 60 9.28 -4.65 -4.52
N ASP A 61 10.06 -5.72 -4.70
CA ASP A 61 9.58 -7.00 -5.23
C ASP A 61 8.72 -7.73 -4.19
N GLU A 62 9.14 -7.76 -2.92
CA GLU A 62 8.34 -8.33 -1.84
C GLU A 62 7.01 -7.59 -1.66
N VAL A 63 7.02 -6.26 -1.72
CA VAL A 63 5.77 -5.46 -1.68
C VAL A 63 4.90 -5.75 -2.88
N THR A 64 5.48 -5.87 -4.08
CA THR A 64 4.74 -6.17 -5.30
C THR A 64 4.08 -7.55 -5.22
N ASN A 65 4.81 -8.57 -4.75
CA ASN A 65 4.30 -9.92 -4.55
C ASN A 65 3.14 -9.96 -3.56
N ARG A 66 3.20 -9.14 -2.49
CA ARG A 66 2.10 -9.04 -1.52
C ARG A 66 0.89 -8.27 -2.07
N LEU A 67 1.11 -7.19 -2.83
CA LEU A 67 0.03 -6.42 -3.47
C LEU A 67 -0.71 -7.19 -4.55
N PHE A 68 0.02 -8.05 -5.27
CA PHE A 68 -0.48 -8.89 -6.34
C PHE A 68 -0.28 -10.36 -5.97
N ALA A 69 -0.80 -10.74 -4.81
CA ALA A 69 -0.71 -12.08 -4.25
C ALA A 69 -1.52 -13.09 -5.08
N TRP A 70 -0.92 -13.60 -6.15
CA TRP A 70 -1.48 -14.66 -6.97
C TRP A 70 -0.40 -15.39 -7.76
N HIS A 71 -0.69 -16.63 -8.10
CA HIS A 71 0.12 -17.44 -9.01
C HIS A 71 -0.78 -18.26 -9.97
N MET A 72 -0.17 -18.99 -10.89
CA MET A 72 -0.89 -19.90 -11.81
C MET A 72 -0.65 -21.36 -11.40
N GLU A 73 -1.72 -22.12 -11.23
CA GLU A 73 -1.69 -23.58 -11.04
C GLU A 73 -2.21 -24.30 -12.29
N ILE A 74 -1.83 -25.56 -12.50
CA ILE A 74 -2.47 -26.42 -13.50
C ILE A 74 -3.49 -27.30 -12.78
N LYS A 75 -4.79 -27.10 -13.06
CA LYS A 75 -5.89 -27.98 -12.60
C LYS A 75 -6.56 -28.63 -13.80
N ASN A 76 -6.63 -29.95 -13.81
CA ASN A 76 -7.21 -30.74 -14.91
C ASN A 76 -6.65 -30.33 -16.29
N GLY A 77 -5.34 -30.12 -16.39
CA GLY A 77 -4.66 -29.71 -17.63
C GLY A 77 -4.83 -28.24 -18.03
N LYS A 78 -5.55 -27.41 -17.25
CA LYS A 78 -5.77 -25.99 -17.53
C LYS A 78 -5.00 -25.10 -16.55
N LYS A 79 -4.39 -24.03 -17.05
CA LYS A 79 -3.79 -22.98 -16.21
C LYS A 79 -4.89 -22.14 -15.56
N VAL A 80 -4.90 -22.06 -14.24
CA VAL A 80 -5.88 -21.32 -13.45
C VAL A 80 -5.15 -20.36 -12.52
N ARG A 81 -5.66 -19.13 -12.40
CA ARG A 81 -5.15 -18.14 -11.44
C ARG A 81 -5.63 -18.50 -10.03
N VAL A 82 -4.70 -18.54 -9.10
CA VAL A 82 -4.93 -18.81 -7.68
C VAL A 82 -4.44 -17.62 -6.89
N ASN A 83 -5.27 -17.10 -6.00
CA ASN A 83 -4.90 -15.98 -5.14
C ASN A 83 -4.12 -16.51 -3.94
N ASP A 84 -2.94 -15.96 -3.72
CA ASP A 84 -2.16 -16.18 -2.51
C ASP A 84 -2.71 -15.32 -1.37
N GLN A 85 -2.47 -15.77 -0.15
CA GLN A 85 -2.76 -15.00 1.05
C GLN A 85 -1.47 -14.80 1.83
N PHE A 86 -1.19 -13.56 2.17
CA PHE A 86 -0.10 -13.20 3.05
C PHE A 86 -0.66 -12.61 4.33
N GLU A 87 -0.05 -12.95 5.46
CA GLU A 87 -0.33 -12.23 6.71
C GLU A 87 0.06 -10.76 6.56
N LEU A 88 -0.80 -9.89 7.11
CA LEU A 88 -0.57 -8.45 7.14
C LEU A 88 0.58 -8.12 8.10
N ILE A 89 1.45 -7.21 7.66
CA ILE A 89 2.57 -6.72 8.46
C ILE A 89 2.08 -5.59 9.37
N PRO A 90 2.29 -5.62 10.69
CA PRO A 90 1.94 -4.50 11.55
C PRO A 90 2.63 -3.20 11.09
N ALA A 91 1.85 -2.14 10.91
CA ALA A 91 2.39 -0.82 10.63
C ALA A 91 3.30 -0.37 11.79
N PRO A 92 4.41 0.34 11.50
CA PRO A 92 5.30 0.82 12.54
C PRO A 92 4.56 1.78 13.48
N PRO A 93 4.73 1.67 14.81
CA PRO A 93 4.00 2.51 15.74
C PRO A 93 4.35 3.99 15.51
N LEU A 94 3.32 4.83 15.57
CA LEU A 94 3.47 6.28 15.54
C LEU A 94 4.06 6.69 16.90
N LYS A 95 5.34 7.08 16.91
CA LYS A 95 5.93 7.71 18.10
C LYS A 95 5.21 9.05 18.34
N ASN A 96 4.75 9.26 19.57
CA ASN A 96 4.30 10.55 20.07
C ASN A 96 5.47 11.55 20.13
#